data_AF-A0A420CKM7-F1
#
_entry.id   AF-A0A420CKM7-F1
#
_cell.length_a   1.000
_cell.length_b   1.000
_cell.length_c   1.000
_cell.angle_alpha   90.00
_cell.angle_beta   90.00
_cell.angle_gamma   90.00
#
_symmetry.space_group_name_H-M   'P 1'
#
loop_
_entity.id
_entity.type
_entity.pdbx_description
1 polymer ?
#
loop_
_entity_poly.entity_id
_entity_poly.type
_entity_poly.pdbx_seq_one_letter_code
_entity_poly.pdbx_strand_id
1 'polypeptide(L)'
;MMKPQEFLAKYNIDLNKTTSLLSQKGFRLLSEDEINETKEWLANYKLGIDLFPIITNDESDFIAVYTEEPLLDKVALLQHSNLDFTPKFKNINNLINHIKNGIINHDNNWESFDNHFDYPNHTNNQQEKLIIEKLKKNLENKDISSDRYELLTSAIMVFTPYEKIENIYPYLDDKDVFVRQKCVSILGDFYRHEPIKEKIRKTLKTINNEMLAKQVYDGSLVETKKGFWKSLFN
;
A
#
# COMPACT_ATOMS: atom_id res chain seq x y z
N MET A 1 -7.96 -25.22 -10.32
CA MET A 1 -7.41 -23.90 -9.97
C MET A 1 -7.18 -23.86 -8.47
N MET A 2 -6.25 -23.06 -7.95
CA MET A 2 -5.98 -23.02 -6.50
C MET A 2 -7.10 -22.26 -5.78
N LYS A 3 -7.70 -22.88 -4.76
CA LYS A 3 -8.73 -22.24 -3.92
C LYS A 3 -8.10 -21.40 -2.82
N PRO A 4 -8.78 -20.38 -2.23
CA PRO A 4 -8.24 -19.61 -1.11
C PRO A 4 -7.87 -20.49 0.07
N GLN A 5 -8.66 -21.53 0.34
CA GLN A 5 -8.38 -22.50 1.40
C GLN A 5 -7.06 -23.24 1.16
N GLU A 6 -6.81 -23.65 -0.09
CA GLU A 6 -5.57 -24.33 -0.49
C GLU A 6 -4.38 -23.37 -0.43
N PHE A 7 -4.58 -22.11 -0.79
CA PHE A 7 -3.55 -21.07 -0.67
C PHE A 7 -3.17 -20.86 0.81
N LEU A 8 -4.15 -20.63 1.68
CA LEU A 8 -3.94 -20.40 3.11
C LEU A 8 -3.29 -21.62 3.79
N ALA A 9 -3.63 -22.84 3.38
CA ALA A 9 -3.03 -24.06 3.90
C ALA A 9 -1.49 -24.10 3.71
N LYS A 10 -0.96 -23.50 2.64
CA LYS A 10 0.50 -23.41 2.41
C LYS A 10 1.23 -22.61 3.49
N TYR A 11 0.54 -21.71 4.18
CA TYR A 11 1.10 -20.88 5.24
C TYR A 11 0.80 -21.40 6.64
N ASN A 12 0.34 -22.66 6.76
CA ASN A 12 -0.07 -23.29 8.02
C ASN A 12 -1.18 -22.51 8.76
N ILE A 13 -2.08 -21.89 8.01
CA ILE A 13 -3.21 -21.13 8.56
C ILE A 13 -4.37 -22.09 8.88
N ASP A 14 -4.87 -22.03 10.12
CA ASP A 14 -6.08 -22.74 10.54
C ASP A 14 -7.31 -22.13 9.86
N LEU A 15 -7.86 -22.84 8.88
CA LEU A 15 -8.97 -22.38 8.06
C LEU A 15 -10.26 -22.13 8.85
N ASN A 16 -10.58 -22.99 9.82
CA ASN A 16 -11.82 -22.86 10.59
C ASN A 16 -11.75 -21.63 11.49
N LYS A 17 -10.63 -21.48 12.20
CA LYS A 17 -10.39 -20.33 13.06
C LYS A 17 -10.32 -19.03 12.26
N THR A 18 -9.65 -19.05 11.11
CA THR A 18 -9.49 -17.87 10.26
C THR A 18 -10.81 -17.46 9.63
N THR A 19 -11.60 -18.40 9.10
CA THR A 19 -12.92 -18.08 8.53
C THR A 19 -13.87 -17.50 9.59
N SER A 20 -13.87 -18.08 10.80
CA SER A 20 -14.65 -17.52 11.91
C SER A 20 -14.19 -16.12 12.30
N LEU A 21 -12.88 -15.87 12.34
CA LEU A 21 -12.31 -14.56 12.65
C LEU A 21 -12.67 -13.52 11.58
N LEU A 22 -12.48 -13.86 10.30
CA LEU A 22 -12.81 -12.99 9.18
C LEU A 22 -14.28 -12.58 9.24
N SER A 23 -15.19 -13.55 9.41
CA SER A 23 -16.63 -13.28 9.48
C SER A 23 -17.00 -12.35 10.64
N GLN A 24 -16.39 -12.51 11.82
CA GLN A 24 -16.59 -11.61 12.97
C GLN A 24 -16.12 -10.18 12.70
N LYS A 25 -15.24 -9.99 11.71
CA LYS A 25 -14.65 -8.70 11.30
C LYS A 25 -15.21 -8.16 9.99
N GLY A 26 -16.31 -8.74 9.47
CA GLY A 26 -16.93 -8.28 8.23
C GLY A 26 -16.21 -8.71 6.95
N PHE A 27 -15.32 -9.69 7.05
CA PHE A 27 -14.59 -10.24 5.92
C PHE A 27 -15.01 -11.68 5.62
N ARG A 28 -14.75 -12.13 4.41
CA ARG A 28 -14.83 -13.55 4.05
C ARG A 28 -13.82 -13.91 2.98
N LEU A 29 -13.60 -15.21 2.81
CA LEU A 29 -12.85 -15.71 1.67
C LEU A 29 -13.68 -15.56 0.39
N LEU A 30 -13.01 -15.25 -0.70
CA LEU A 30 -13.61 -15.28 -2.03
C LEU A 30 -13.99 -16.71 -2.42
N SER A 31 -15.05 -16.85 -3.22
CA SER A 31 -15.36 -18.08 -3.92
C SER A 31 -14.48 -18.26 -5.16
N GLU A 32 -14.52 -19.44 -5.78
CA GLU A 32 -13.72 -19.73 -6.98
C GLU A 32 -14.10 -18.83 -8.16
N ASP A 33 -15.39 -18.55 -8.33
CA ASP A 33 -15.91 -17.68 -9.39
C ASP A 33 -15.47 -16.23 -9.17
N GLU A 34 -15.60 -15.72 -7.95
CA GLU A 34 -15.17 -14.34 -7.62
C GLU A 34 -13.66 -14.13 -7.78
N ILE A 35 -12.84 -15.17 -7.54
CA ILE A 35 -11.40 -15.12 -7.82
C ILE A 35 -11.15 -14.96 -9.31
N ASN A 36 -11.89 -15.66 -10.16
CA ASN A 36 -11.74 -15.54 -11.61
C ASN A 36 -12.11 -14.13 -12.07
N GLU A 37 -13.28 -13.65 -11.66
CA GLU A 37 -13.74 -12.30 -11.99
C GLU A 37 -12.75 -11.23 -11.52
N THR A 38 -12.23 -11.39 -10.29
CA THR A 38 -11.27 -10.44 -9.73
C THR A 38 -9.93 -10.52 -10.47
N LYS A 39 -9.46 -11.71 -10.86
CA LYS A 39 -8.24 -11.85 -11.68
C LYS A 39 -8.40 -11.25 -13.07
N GLU A 40 -9.54 -11.43 -13.71
CA GLU A 40 -9.84 -10.81 -15.00
C GLU A 40 -9.85 -9.28 -14.87
N TRP A 41 -10.42 -8.75 -13.79
CA TRP A 41 -10.36 -7.33 -13.49
C TRP A 41 -8.91 -6.85 -13.26
N LEU A 42 -8.12 -7.59 -12.47
CA LEU A 42 -6.71 -7.28 -12.21
C LEU A 42 -5.85 -7.31 -13.47
N ALA A 43 -6.17 -8.16 -14.45
CA ALA A 43 -5.45 -8.25 -15.72
C ALA A 43 -5.56 -6.98 -16.58
N ASN A 44 -6.51 -6.08 -16.29
CA ASN A 44 -6.58 -4.77 -16.93
C ASN A 44 -5.43 -3.84 -16.52
N TYR A 45 -4.79 -4.11 -15.39
CA TYR A 45 -3.63 -3.36 -14.91
C TYR A 45 -2.35 -4.03 -15.38
N LYS A 46 -1.48 -3.27 -16.05
CA LYS A 46 -0.24 -3.79 -16.63
C LYS A 46 0.86 -3.88 -15.58
N LEU A 47 0.60 -4.50 -14.43
CA LEU A 47 1.54 -4.60 -13.30
C LEU A 47 2.75 -5.46 -13.63
N GLY A 48 2.58 -6.48 -14.48
CA GLY A 48 3.64 -7.42 -14.85
C GLY A 48 4.16 -8.25 -13.68
N ILE A 49 3.34 -8.38 -12.63
CA ILE A 49 3.50 -9.24 -11.45
C ILE A 49 2.08 -9.68 -11.05
N ASP A 50 1.88 -10.97 -10.88
CA ASP A 50 0.56 -11.52 -10.53
C ASP A 50 0.18 -11.37 -9.05
N LEU A 51 -1.11 -11.16 -8.83
CA LEU A 51 -1.76 -11.13 -7.52
C LEU A 51 -2.84 -12.22 -7.43
N PHE A 52 -2.89 -12.91 -6.30
CA PHE A 52 -3.94 -13.86 -5.97
C PHE A 52 -4.89 -13.22 -4.96
N PRO A 53 -6.13 -12.85 -5.34
CA PRO A 53 -7.12 -12.30 -4.42
C PRO A 53 -7.66 -13.40 -3.49
N ILE A 54 -7.81 -13.10 -2.21
CA ILE A 54 -8.14 -14.08 -1.17
C ILE A 54 -9.35 -13.68 -0.33
N ILE A 55 -9.39 -12.43 0.13
CA ILE A 55 -10.37 -11.94 1.11
C ILE A 55 -11.14 -10.75 0.52
N THR A 56 -12.43 -10.66 0.83
CA THR A 56 -13.31 -9.54 0.47
C THR A 56 -14.11 -9.07 1.69
N ASN A 57 -14.55 -7.81 1.68
CA ASN A 57 -15.55 -7.24 2.59
C ASN A 57 -16.96 -7.14 1.96
N ASP A 58 -17.15 -7.69 0.76
CA ASP A 58 -18.39 -7.58 -0.04
C ASP A 58 -18.74 -6.16 -0.54
N GLU A 59 -17.78 -5.23 -0.48
CA GLU A 59 -17.93 -3.85 -0.95
C GLU A 59 -17.03 -3.54 -2.15
N SER A 60 -16.72 -4.57 -2.95
CA SER A 60 -15.79 -4.52 -4.09
C SER A 60 -14.32 -4.24 -3.72
N ASP A 61 -13.96 -4.42 -2.45
CA ASP A 61 -12.59 -4.31 -2.00
C ASP A 61 -11.98 -5.71 -1.76
N PHE A 62 -10.74 -5.92 -2.21
CA PHE A 62 -10.04 -7.21 -2.13
C PHE A 62 -8.66 -7.18 -1.46
N ILE A 63 -8.38 -8.13 -0.58
CA ILE A 63 -7.01 -8.39 -0.11
C ILE A 63 -6.40 -9.46 -1.02
N ALA A 64 -5.26 -9.13 -1.61
CA ALA A 64 -4.55 -9.99 -2.54
C ALA A 64 -3.08 -10.20 -2.13
N VAL A 65 -2.55 -11.37 -2.48
CA VAL A 65 -1.16 -11.76 -2.20
C VAL A 65 -0.40 -11.88 -3.50
N TYR A 66 0.77 -11.25 -3.55
CA TYR A 66 1.68 -11.36 -4.68
C TYR A 66 2.22 -12.79 -4.80
N THR A 67 2.07 -13.37 -5.99
CA THR A 67 2.49 -14.76 -6.26
C THR A 67 3.81 -14.87 -7.02
N GLU A 68 4.46 -13.74 -7.30
CA GLU A 68 5.67 -13.68 -8.11
C GLU A 68 6.72 -12.74 -7.51
N GLU A 69 7.98 -13.06 -7.75
CA GLU A 69 9.11 -12.19 -7.43
C GLU A 69 9.05 -10.88 -8.25
N PRO A 70 9.52 -9.75 -7.71
CA PRO A 70 10.21 -9.61 -6.42
C PRO A 70 9.29 -9.40 -5.21
N LEU A 71 7.96 -9.37 -5.41
CA LEU A 71 6.99 -9.08 -4.36
C LEU A 71 6.37 -10.34 -3.74
N LEU A 72 6.92 -11.52 -4.03
CA LEU A 72 6.39 -12.80 -3.58
C LEU A 72 6.01 -12.78 -2.08
N ASP A 73 4.83 -13.31 -1.78
CA ASP A 73 4.19 -13.39 -0.47
C ASP A 73 3.70 -12.06 0.11
N LYS A 74 4.08 -10.89 -0.44
CA LYS A 74 3.60 -9.61 0.06
C LYS A 74 2.09 -9.46 -0.15
N VAL A 75 1.44 -8.69 0.72
CA VAL A 75 -0.02 -8.50 0.69
C VAL A 75 -0.36 -7.06 0.35
N ALA A 76 -1.25 -6.87 -0.63
CA ALA A 76 -1.84 -5.60 -0.99
C ALA A 76 -3.33 -5.56 -0.58
N LEU A 77 -3.80 -4.36 -0.25
CA LEU A 77 -5.20 -4.06 0.06
C LEU A 77 -5.73 -3.23 -1.12
N LEU A 78 -6.59 -3.81 -1.94
CA LEU A 78 -7.10 -3.22 -3.17
C LEU A 78 -8.48 -2.60 -2.96
N GLN A 79 -8.52 -1.30 -2.66
CA GLN A 79 -9.76 -0.53 -2.49
C GLN A 79 -10.29 -0.06 -3.83
N HIS A 80 -11.54 -0.37 -4.16
CA HIS A 80 -12.11 -0.02 -5.46
C HIS A 80 -12.08 1.49 -5.74
N SER A 81 -12.34 2.30 -4.72
CA SER A 81 -12.41 3.77 -4.82
C SER A 81 -11.04 4.45 -4.88
N ASN A 82 -9.98 3.78 -4.44
CA ASN A 82 -8.63 4.33 -4.35
C ASN A 82 -7.59 3.21 -4.44
N LEU A 83 -7.39 2.69 -5.64
CA LEU A 83 -6.53 1.54 -5.88
C LEU A 83 -5.06 1.88 -5.58
N ASP A 84 -4.47 1.08 -4.69
CA ASP A 84 -3.06 1.14 -4.32
C ASP A 84 -2.50 -0.28 -4.27
N PHE A 85 -1.71 -0.64 -5.28
CA PHE A 85 -1.08 -1.96 -5.33
C PHE A 85 0.13 -2.09 -4.38
N THR A 86 0.51 -1.02 -3.68
CA THR A 86 1.66 -1.05 -2.78
C THR A 86 1.45 -2.04 -1.62
N PRO A 87 2.40 -2.96 -1.37
CA PRO A 87 2.33 -3.85 -0.22
C PRO A 87 2.10 -3.15 1.12
N LYS A 88 1.19 -3.70 1.92
CA LYS A 88 0.88 -3.27 3.29
C LYS A 88 1.34 -4.27 4.35
N PHE A 89 1.38 -5.55 4.02
CA PHE A 89 1.89 -6.60 4.92
C PHE A 89 3.00 -7.42 4.27
N LYS A 90 3.92 -7.91 5.11
CA LYS A 90 5.05 -8.76 4.73
C LYS A 90 4.61 -10.13 4.22
N ASN A 91 3.48 -10.63 4.73
CA ASN A 91 2.86 -11.89 4.32
C ASN A 91 1.45 -12.02 4.91
N ILE A 92 0.75 -13.08 4.50
CA ILE A 92 -0.61 -13.38 4.95
C ILE A 92 -0.72 -13.64 6.46
N ASN A 93 0.31 -14.19 7.12
CA ASN A 93 0.30 -14.39 8.57
C ASN A 93 0.34 -13.05 9.32
N ASN A 94 1.10 -12.08 8.84
CA ASN A 94 1.10 -10.72 9.39
C ASN A 94 -0.29 -10.08 9.28
N LEU A 95 -0.96 -10.22 8.12
CA LEU A 95 -2.35 -9.77 7.96
C LEU A 95 -3.30 -10.45 8.95
N ILE A 96 -3.31 -11.79 9.02
CA ILE A 96 -4.24 -12.51 9.90
C ILE A 96 -4.00 -12.15 11.37
N ASN A 97 -2.75 -11.97 11.79
CA ASN A 97 -2.43 -11.50 13.14
C ASN A 97 -2.94 -10.07 13.38
N HIS A 98 -2.83 -9.19 12.39
CA HIS A 98 -3.37 -7.84 12.47
C HIS A 98 -4.90 -7.87 12.65
N ILE A 99 -5.62 -8.61 11.80
CA ILE A 99 -7.09 -8.79 11.90
C ILE A 99 -7.48 -9.34 13.28
N LYS A 100 -6.74 -10.35 13.76
CA LYS A 100 -6.97 -11.01 15.06
C LYS A 100 -6.86 -10.05 16.24
N ASN A 101 -5.91 -9.12 16.20
CA ASN A 101 -5.64 -8.22 17.31
C ASN A 101 -6.66 -7.08 17.42
N GLY A 102 -7.70 -7.06 16.58
CA GLY A 102 -8.84 -6.16 16.74
C GLY A 102 -8.55 -4.71 16.39
N ILE A 103 -7.46 -4.47 15.66
CA ILE A 103 -7.06 -3.18 15.07
C ILE A 103 -7.95 -2.86 13.83
N ILE A 104 -9.18 -3.36 13.85
CA ILE A 104 -10.20 -3.16 12.81
C ILE A 104 -11.48 -2.90 13.58
N ASN A 105 -11.93 -1.64 13.54
CA ASN A 105 -13.20 -1.24 14.13
C ASN A 105 -14.35 -1.95 13.42
N HIS A 106 -15.48 -2.08 14.13
CA HIS A 106 -16.65 -2.86 13.73
C HIS A 106 -17.36 -2.38 12.43
N ASP A 107 -16.85 -1.38 11.73
CA ASP A 107 -17.54 -0.69 10.63
C ASP A 107 -17.19 -1.22 9.24
N ASN A 108 -16.58 -2.42 9.12
CA ASN A 108 -16.21 -3.07 7.84
C ASN A 108 -15.34 -2.23 6.88
N ASN A 109 -14.91 -1.05 7.32
CA ASN A 109 -14.19 -0.09 6.53
C ASN A 109 -12.70 -0.36 6.66
N TRP A 110 -12.01 -0.55 5.55
CA TRP A 110 -10.56 -0.74 5.53
C TRP A 110 -9.78 0.49 6.02
N GLU A 111 -10.40 1.66 6.07
CA GLU A 111 -9.86 2.84 6.74
C GLU A 111 -9.72 2.64 8.25
N SER A 112 -10.34 1.60 8.81
CA SER A 112 -10.22 1.22 10.23
C SER A 112 -9.07 0.28 10.54
N PHE A 113 -8.26 -0.14 9.54
CA PHE A 113 -6.92 -0.68 9.81
C PHE A 113 -6.09 0.47 10.40
N ASP A 114 -6.23 0.66 11.72
CA ASP A 114 -5.41 1.58 12.53
C ASP A 114 -3.95 1.39 12.09
N ASN A 115 -3.23 2.49 11.81
CA ASN A 115 -1.89 2.65 11.19
C ASN A 115 -0.78 1.63 11.59
N HIS A 116 -1.04 0.34 11.48
CA HIS A 116 -0.29 -0.79 12.01
C HIS A 116 -0.10 -1.82 10.88
N PHE A 117 0.14 -1.30 9.68
CA PHE A 117 0.69 -2.05 8.56
C PHE A 117 2.16 -2.40 8.84
N ASP A 118 2.69 -3.40 8.14
CA ASP A 118 4.12 -3.70 8.21
C ASP A 118 4.97 -2.66 7.47
N TYR A 119 4.33 -1.88 6.58
CA TYR A 119 4.95 -0.86 5.75
C TYR A 119 4.22 0.48 5.88
N PRO A 120 4.91 1.64 5.78
CA PRO A 120 6.34 1.82 5.49
C PRO A 120 7.30 1.22 6.51
N ASN A 121 8.43 0.71 6.04
CA ASN A 121 9.36 -0.06 6.87
C ASN A 121 10.15 0.84 7.81
N HIS A 122 10.13 0.55 9.11
CA HIS A 122 10.90 1.31 10.10
C HIS A 122 12.33 0.82 10.29
N THR A 123 12.60 -0.44 9.92
CA THR A 123 13.85 -1.11 10.33
C THR A 123 14.62 -1.64 9.14
N ASN A 124 15.94 -1.61 9.27
CA ASN A 124 16.83 -2.13 8.26
C ASN A 124 16.75 -3.66 8.16
N ASN A 125 16.06 -4.17 7.13
CA ASN A 125 15.91 -5.60 6.85
C ASN A 125 16.70 -5.98 5.59
N GLN A 126 17.59 -6.99 5.70
CA GLN A 126 18.37 -7.50 4.57
C GLN A 126 17.51 -8.07 3.45
N GLN A 127 16.38 -8.71 3.78
CA GLN A 127 15.46 -9.23 2.77
C GLN A 127 14.84 -8.09 1.95
N GLU A 128 14.41 -7.01 2.61
CA GLU A 128 13.83 -5.85 1.93
C GLU A 128 14.87 -5.11 1.07
N LYS A 129 16.12 -5.05 1.51
CA LYS A 129 17.22 -4.54 0.68
C LYS A 129 17.36 -5.33 -0.63
N LEU A 130 17.32 -6.67 -0.56
CA LEU A 130 17.42 -7.51 -1.76
C LEU A 130 16.22 -7.31 -2.68
N ILE A 131 15.02 -7.15 -2.13
CA ILE A 131 13.80 -6.84 -2.89
C ILE A 131 13.94 -5.49 -3.59
N ILE A 132 14.37 -4.44 -2.87
CA ILE A 132 14.61 -3.11 -3.44
C ILE A 132 15.58 -3.16 -4.62
N GLU A 133 16.68 -3.90 -4.53
CA GLU A 133 17.63 -4.03 -5.64
C GLU A 133 17.02 -4.75 -6.85
N LYS A 134 16.19 -5.79 -6.64
CA LYS A 134 15.42 -6.41 -7.72
C LYS A 134 14.42 -5.44 -8.34
N LEU A 135 13.71 -4.64 -7.53
CA LEU A 135 12.74 -3.64 -8.00
C LEU A 135 13.43 -2.57 -8.86
N LYS A 136 14.55 -2.02 -8.40
CA LYS A 136 15.35 -1.04 -9.16
C LYS A 136 15.81 -1.59 -10.51
N LYS A 137 16.29 -2.83 -10.54
CA LYS A 137 16.66 -3.50 -11.80
C LYS A 137 15.48 -3.63 -12.76
N ASN A 138 14.26 -3.87 -12.26
CA ASN A 138 13.07 -3.90 -13.10
C ASN A 138 12.72 -2.52 -13.68
N LEU A 139 13.01 -1.43 -12.97
CA LEU A 139 12.81 -0.05 -13.44
C LEU A 139 13.76 0.35 -14.59
N GLU A 140 14.84 -0.40 -14.82
CA GLU A 140 15.75 -0.16 -15.96
C GLU A 140 15.12 -0.54 -17.32
N ASN A 141 13.99 -1.25 -17.31
CA ASN A 141 13.27 -1.59 -18.53
C ASN A 141 12.63 -0.34 -19.17
N LYS A 142 13.02 -0.05 -20.42
CA LYS A 142 12.56 1.14 -21.17
C LYS A 142 11.08 1.09 -21.55
N ASP A 143 10.50 -0.10 -21.65
CA ASP A 143 9.11 -0.31 -22.08
C ASP A 143 8.17 -0.62 -20.88
N ILE A 144 8.53 -0.14 -19.69
CA ILE A 144 7.71 -0.30 -18.49
C ILE A 144 6.39 0.48 -18.62
N SER A 145 5.27 -0.18 -18.27
CA SER A 145 3.95 0.45 -18.20
C SER A 145 3.89 1.45 -17.05
N SER A 146 2.93 2.39 -17.10
CA SER A 146 2.69 3.32 -16.00
C SER A 146 2.35 2.59 -14.69
N ASP A 147 1.42 1.62 -14.75
CA ASP A 147 0.98 0.86 -13.57
C ASP A 147 2.14 0.11 -12.90
N ARG A 148 3.03 -0.51 -13.71
CA ARG A 148 4.22 -1.20 -13.19
C ARG A 148 5.22 -0.20 -12.63
N TYR A 149 5.44 0.93 -13.29
CA TYR A 149 6.33 1.97 -12.78
C TYR A 149 5.86 2.48 -11.41
N GLU A 150 4.58 2.80 -11.28
CA GLU A 150 3.96 3.25 -10.03
C GLU A 150 4.08 2.20 -8.93
N LEU A 151 3.76 0.94 -9.22
CA LEU A 151 3.90 -0.17 -8.27
C LEU A 151 5.36 -0.32 -7.78
N LEU A 152 6.32 -0.41 -8.71
CA LEU A 152 7.72 -0.68 -8.34
C LEU A 152 8.34 0.48 -7.55
N THR A 153 8.07 1.72 -7.96
CA THR A 153 8.57 2.90 -7.25
C THR A 153 7.91 3.03 -5.87
N SER A 154 6.60 2.81 -5.77
CA SER A 154 5.89 2.82 -4.49
C SER A 154 6.39 1.73 -3.54
N ALA A 155 6.61 0.51 -4.05
CA ALA A 155 7.21 -0.58 -3.29
C ALA A 155 8.62 -0.23 -2.77
N ILE A 156 9.48 0.34 -3.62
CA ILE A 156 10.81 0.82 -3.20
C ILE A 156 10.68 1.82 -2.06
N MET A 157 9.75 2.78 -2.18
CA MET A 157 9.58 3.81 -1.15
C MET A 157 9.13 3.24 0.18
N VAL A 158 8.14 2.33 0.20
CA VAL A 158 7.65 1.75 1.46
C VAL A 158 8.60 0.71 2.06
N PHE A 159 9.48 0.09 1.26
CA PHE A 159 10.49 -0.86 1.76
C PHE A 159 11.75 -0.16 2.26
N THR A 160 12.00 1.07 1.80
CA THR A 160 13.16 1.86 2.24
C THR A 160 13.05 2.13 3.74
N PRO A 161 14.03 1.67 4.55
CA PRO A 161 13.97 1.87 5.99
C PRO A 161 14.21 3.34 6.34
N TYR A 162 13.71 3.77 7.49
CA TYR A 162 13.79 5.16 7.92
C TYR A 162 15.24 5.70 7.97
N GLU A 163 16.25 4.89 8.30
CA GLU A 163 17.66 5.32 8.32
C GLU A 163 18.25 5.56 6.92
N LYS A 164 17.46 5.32 5.87
CA LYS A 164 17.80 5.54 4.46
C LYS A 164 16.71 6.35 3.74
N ILE A 165 15.89 7.07 4.49
CA ILE A 165 14.75 7.82 3.95
C ILE A 165 15.19 8.89 2.94
N GLU A 166 16.43 9.38 3.01
CA GLU A 166 16.99 10.29 2.02
C GLU A 166 17.00 9.71 0.60
N ASN A 167 17.05 8.38 0.46
CA ASN A 167 17.04 7.71 -0.83
C ASN A 167 15.73 7.88 -1.59
N ILE A 168 14.62 8.24 -0.91
CA ILE A 168 13.32 8.44 -1.56
C ILE A 168 13.05 9.90 -1.92
N TYR A 169 13.90 10.86 -1.51
CA TYR A 169 13.73 12.28 -1.84
C TYR A 169 13.67 12.61 -3.34
N PRO A 170 14.37 11.88 -4.24
CA PRO A 170 14.24 12.12 -5.68
C PRO A 170 12.81 11.92 -6.20
N TYR A 171 12.01 11.04 -5.58
CA TYR A 171 10.62 10.79 -6.02
C TYR A 171 9.68 11.97 -5.76
N LEU A 172 10.07 12.98 -4.97
CA LEU A 172 9.32 14.23 -4.84
C LEU A 172 9.30 15.06 -6.13
N ASP A 173 10.25 14.80 -7.03
CA ASP A 173 10.37 15.46 -8.33
C ASP A 173 10.04 14.50 -9.49
N ASP A 174 9.45 13.33 -9.21
CA ASP A 174 9.06 12.36 -10.24
C ASP A 174 8.07 13.01 -11.23
N LYS A 175 8.07 12.56 -12.48
CA LYS A 175 7.11 13.03 -13.50
C LYS A 175 5.69 12.56 -13.19
N ASP A 176 5.54 11.39 -12.59
CA ASP A 176 4.27 10.79 -12.25
C ASP A 176 3.70 11.40 -10.96
N VAL A 177 2.47 11.90 -11.04
CA VAL A 177 1.80 12.54 -9.91
C VAL A 177 1.49 11.55 -8.79
N PHE A 178 1.19 10.30 -9.09
CA PHE A 178 0.88 9.27 -8.10
C PHE A 178 2.13 8.85 -7.34
N VAL A 179 3.28 8.77 -8.02
CA VAL A 179 4.58 8.55 -7.38
C VAL A 179 4.92 9.70 -6.44
N ARG A 180 4.73 10.96 -6.88
CA ARG A 180 4.92 12.12 -5.99
C ARG A 180 3.96 12.11 -4.79
N GLN A 181 2.69 11.75 -5.00
CA GLN A 181 1.69 11.61 -3.92
C GLN A 181 2.12 10.56 -2.90
N LYS A 182 2.58 9.39 -3.35
CA LYS A 182 3.08 8.33 -2.45
C LYS A 182 4.27 8.81 -1.65
N CYS A 183 5.22 9.46 -2.31
CA CYS A 183 6.42 10.00 -1.66
C CYS A 183 6.05 11.02 -0.57
N VAL A 184 5.12 11.92 -0.86
CA VAL A 184 4.59 12.89 0.11
C VAL A 184 3.84 12.21 1.26
N SER A 185 3.02 11.20 0.99
CA SER A 185 2.33 10.43 2.04
C SER A 185 3.34 9.79 3.00
N ILE A 186 4.39 9.16 2.49
CA ILE A 186 5.41 8.52 3.32
C ILE A 186 6.22 9.56 4.11
N LEU A 187 6.73 10.59 3.44
CA LEU A 187 7.62 11.57 4.06
C LEU A 187 6.88 12.57 4.96
N GLY A 188 5.72 13.04 4.53
CA GLY A 188 4.98 14.12 5.16
C GLY A 188 3.96 13.65 6.19
N ASP A 189 3.18 12.62 5.88
CA ASP A 189 2.10 12.15 6.75
C ASP A 189 2.61 11.07 7.71
N PHE A 190 3.25 10.02 7.19
CA PHE A 190 3.71 8.90 7.99
C PHE A 190 4.93 9.24 8.87
N TYR A 191 6.04 9.68 8.27
CA TYR A 191 7.26 9.99 9.03
C TYR A 191 7.33 11.42 9.56
N ARG A 192 6.51 12.35 9.03
CA ARG A 192 6.56 13.78 9.36
C ARG A 192 7.99 14.34 9.31
N HIS A 193 8.68 14.05 8.21
CA HIS A 193 10.10 14.24 8.08
C HIS A 193 10.48 15.72 7.89
N GLU A 194 10.78 16.40 9.00
CA GLU A 194 11.08 17.84 9.05
C GLU A 194 12.18 18.34 8.10
N PRO A 195 13.31 17.64 7.88
CA PRO A 195 14.44 18.19 7.12
C PRO A 195 14.12 18.66 5.68
N ILE A 196 13.05 18.13 5.07
CA ILE A 196 12.66 18.41 3.68
C ILE A 196 11.24 19.00 3.55
N LYS A 197 10.67 19.46 4.66
CA LYS A 197 9.28 19.93 4.71
C LYS A 197 8.93 21.01 3.70
N GLU A 198 9.86 21.93 3.41
CA GLU A 198 9.67 22.94 2.36
C GLU A 198 9.58 22.32 0.95
N LYS A 199 10.34 21.24 0.70
CA LYS A 199 10.23 20.51 -0.56
C LYS A 199 8.89 19.78 -0.63
N ILE A 200 8.46 19.11 0.45
CA ILE A 200 7.14 18.49 0.56
C ILE A 200 6.03 19.51 0.28
N ARG A 201 6.12 20.73 0.86
CA ARG A 201 5.19 21.84 0.59
C ARG A 201 5.12 22.20 -0.87
N LYS A 202 6.27 22.41 -1.51
CA LYS A 202 6.32 22.75 -2.95
C LYS A 202 5.73 21.64 -3.81
N THR A 203 6.06 20.39 -3.53
CA THR A 203 5.51 19.22 -4.23
C THR A 203 4.00 19.10 -4.04
N LEU A 204 3.46 19.34 -2.84
CA LEU A 204 2.01 19.33 -2.60
C LEU A 204 1.26 20.38 -3.44
N LYS A 205 1.85 21.56 -3.65
CA LYS A 205 1.26 22.58 -4.54
C LYS A 205 1.15 22.11 -5.99
N THR A 206 2.11 21.33 -6.47
CA THR A 206 2.10 20.85 -7.86
C THR A 206 1.21 19.63 -8.07
N ILE A 207 1.01 18.82 -7.03
CA ILE A 207 0.09 17.68 -7.05
C ILE A 207 -1.38 18.13 -7.07
N ASN A 208 -1.69 19.24 -6.40
CA ASN A 208 -3.06 19.75 -6.23
C ASN A 208 -4.03 18.73 -5.57
N ASN A 209 -3.59 18.06 -4.50
CA ASN A 209 -4.40 17.13 -3.72
C ASN A 209 -4.68 17.71 -2.33
N GLU A 210 -5.87 18.28 -2.14
CA GLU A 210 -6.27 18.93 -0.89
C GLU A 210 -6.36 17.97 0.31
N MET A 211 -6.79 16.73 0.07
CA MET A 211 -6.94 15.73 1.14
C MET A 211 -5.57 15.33 1.69
N LEU A 212 -4.62 15.01 0.81
CA LEU A 212 -3.25 14.69 1.21
C LEU A 212 -2.57 15.88 1.89
N ALA A 213 -2.83 17.10 1.40
CA ALA A 213 -2.30 18.29 2.03
C ALA A 213 -2.85 18.45 3.46
N LYS A 214 -4.16 18.24 3.67
CA LYS A 214 -4.77 18.22 5.02
C LYS A 214 -4.15 17.17 5.91
N GLN A 215 -3.99 15.93 5.45
CA GLN A 215 -3.35 14.86 6.23
C GLN A 215 -1.95 15.25 6.70
N VAL A 216 -1.12 15.77 5.79
CA VAL A 216 0.25 16.19 6.09
C VAL A 216 0.33 17.38 7.05
N TYR A 217 -0.63 18.32 7.04
CA TYR A 217 -0.55 19.56 7.82
C TYR A 217 -1.48 19.66 9.05
N ASP A 218 -2.60 18.94 9.08
CA ASP A 218 -3.52 18.92 10.25
C ASP A 218 -2.95 18.06 11.39
N GLY A 219 -1.99 17.16 11.11
CA GLY A 219 -1.35 16.33 12.13
C GLY A 219 -0.31 17.05 13.00
N SER A 220 0.36 18.06 12.48
CA SER A 220 1.32 18.93 13.17
C SER A 220 1.90 19.86 12.11
N LEU A 221 2.06 21.16 12.42
CA LEU A 221 2.79 22.18 11.64
C LEU A 221 1.96 23.07 10.71
N VAL A 222 0.92 23.72 11.22
CA VAL A 222 0.63 25.15 10.99
C VAL A 222 -0.41 25.58 12.02
N GLU A 223 -0.16 26.68 12.75
CA GLU A 223 -1.24 27.45 13.38
C GLU A 223 -2.29 27.75 12.31
N THR A 224 -3.44 27.09 12.39
CA THR A 224 -4.54 27.23 11.45
C THR A 224 -5.08 28.66 11.44
N LYS A 225 -4.45 29.55 10.68
CA LYS A 225 -5.13 30.74 10.15
C LYS A 225 -5.87 30.30 8.91
N LYS A 226 -7.20 30.51 8.91
CA LYS A 226 -8.21 30.24 7.86
C LYS A 226 -7.88 30.71 6.43
N GLY A 227 -6.67 31.21 6.16
CA GLY A 227 -6.16 31.61 4.84
C GLY A 227 -5.01 30.77 4.28
N PHE A 228 -4.41 29.84 5.05
CA PHE A 228 -3.24 29.08 4.58
C PHE A 228 -3.55 28.20 3.36
N TRP A 229 -4.69 27.50 3.36
CA TRP A 229 -5.13 26.69 2.23
C TRP A 229 -5.32 27.50 0.94
N LYS A 230 -5.87 28.73 1.04
CA LYS A 230 -5.96 29.66 -0.09
C LYS A 230 -4.60 30.14 -0.61
N SER A 231 -3.53 30.08 0.19
CA SER A 231 -2.16 30.45 -0.24
C SER A 231 -1.33 29.29 -0.80
N LEU A 232 -1.79 28.05 -0.61
CA LEU A 232 -1.17 26.86 -1.21
C LEU A 232 -1.63 26.68 -2.67
N PHE A 233 -2.88 27.02 -2.97
CA PHE A 233 -3.53 26.78 -4.27
C PHE A 233 -3.77 28.05 -5.12
N ASN A 234 -3.25 29.21 -4.70
CA ASN A 234 -3.13 30.43 -5.52
C ASN A 234 -1.64 30.80 -5.67
#